data_AF-A0A7X9D560-F1
#
_entry.id   AF-A0A7X9D560-F1
#
_cell.length_a   1.000
_cell.length_b   1.000
_cell.length_c   1.000
_cell.angle_alpha   90.00
_cell.angle_beta   90.00
_cell.angle_gamma   90.00
#
_symmetry.space_group_name_H-M   'P 1'
#
loop_
_entity.id
_entity.type
_entity.pdbx_description
1 polymer ?
#
loop_
_entity_poly.entity_id
_entity_poly.type
_entity_poly.pdbx_seq_one_letter_code
_entity_poly.pdbx_strand_id
1 'polypeptide(L)' 'CEIVIPDPIIIEYKEALIFALLGALYMADQPSCLSSVTGASRDNIGGMLFKV' A
#
# COMPACT_ATOMS: atom_id res chain seq x y z
N CYS A 1 13.21 -10.92 20.68
CA CYS A 1 12.23 -10.66 19.59
C CYS A 1 10.94 -11.35 19.96
N GLU A 2 9.84 -10.62 19.92
CA GLU A 2 8.49 -11.18 20.08
C GLU A 2 7.88 -11.35 18.69
N ILE A 3 7.24 -12.50 18.43
CA ILE A 3 6.54 -12.76 17.18
C ILE A 3 5.05 -12.69 17.48
N VAL A 4 4.36 -11.75 16.83
CA VAL A 4 2.90 -11.57 16.93
C VAL A 4 2.28 -12.00 15.61
N ILE A 5 1.31 -12.92 15.67
CA ILE A 5 0.55 -13.37 14.50
C ILE A 5 -0.77 -12.56 14.46
N PRO A 6 -1.05 -11.82 13.36
CA PRO A 6 -2.31 -11.11 13.21
C PRO A 6 -3.53 -12.04 13.18
N ASP A 7 -4.73 -11.49 13.36
CA ASP A 7 -5.99 -12.23 13.21
C ASP A 7 -6.06 -12.91 11.83
N PRO A 8 -6.55 -14.17 11.73
CA PRO A 8 -6.70 -14.88 10.46
C PRO A 8 -7.40 -14.06 9.38
N ILE A 9 -8.40 -13.26 9.72
CA ILE A 9 -9.10 -12.41 8.74
C ILE A 9 -8.15 -11.37 8.12
N ILE A 10 -7.24 -10.79 8.91
CA ILE A 10 -6.25 -9.83 8.39
C ILE A 10 -5.30 -10.56 7.46
N ILE A 11 -4.87 -11.77 7.81
CA ILE A 11 -3.94 -12.56 7.00
C ILE A 11 -4.57 -12.93 5.66
N GLU A 12 -5.82 -13.39 5.66
CA GLU A 12 -6.58 -13.81 4.48
C GLU A 12 -6.84 -12.64 3.51
N TYR A 13 -7.05 -11.43 4.02
CA TYR A 13 -7.41 -10.25 3.22
C TYR A 13 -6.31 -9.18 3.11
N LYS A 14 -5.08 -9.44 3.58
CA LYS A 14 -3.99 -8.44 3.63
C LYS A 14 -3.73 -7.74 2.29
N GLU A 15 -3.82 -8.47 1.18
CA GLU A 15 -3.57 -7.91 -0.15
C GLU A 15 -4.76 -7.07 -0.64
N ALA A 16 -5.99 -7.51 -0.39
CA ALA A 16 -7.17 -6.69 -0.68
C ALA A 16 -7.14 -5.36 0.12
N LEU A 17 -6.77 -5.44 1.40
CA LEU A 17 -6.60 -4.26 2.26
C LEU A 17 -5.48 -3.34 1.74
N ILE A 18 -4.33 -3.89 1.31
CA ILE A 18 -3.26 -3.05 0.77
C ILE A 18 -3.69 -2.37 -0.53
N PHE A 19 -4.37 -3.06 -1.45
CA PHE A 19 -4.87 -2.44 -2.68
C PHE A 19 -5.90 -1.35 -2.43
N ALA A 20 -6.82 -1.55 -1.48
CA ALA A 20 -7.76 -0.51 -1.06
C ALA A 20 -7.03 0.73 -0.50
N LEU A 21 -6.01 0.51 0.35
CA LEU A 21 -5.19 1.59 0.89
C LEU A 21 -4.40 2.31 -0.22
N LEU A 22 -3.81 1.60 -1.17
CA LEU A 22 -3.11 2.20 -2.32
C LEU A 22 -4.03 3.14 -3.12
N GLY A 23 -5.29 2.73 -3.35
CA GLY A 23 -6.30 3.58 -3.98
C GLY A 23 -6.63 4.82 -3.14
N ALA A 24 -6.79 4.69 -1.83
CA ALA A 24 -7.04 5.82 -0.94
C ALA A 24 -5.87 6.82 -0.92
N LEU A 25 -4.62 6.33 -0.86
CA LEU A 25 -3.42 7.18 -0.89
C LEU A 25 -3.28 7.91 -2.23
N TYR A 26 -3.56 7.24 -3.35
CA TYR A 26 -3.61 7.88 -4.66
C TYR A 26 -4.60 9.06 -4.67
N MET A 27 -5.82 8.85 -4.16
CA MET A 27 -6.85 9.89 -4.10
C MET A 27 -6.50 11.05 -3.15
N ALA A 28 -5.64 10.79 -2.16
CA ALA A 28 -5.17 11.77 -1.19
C ALA A 28 -3.86 12.49 -1.62
N ASP A 29 -3.35 12.21 -2.82
CA ASP A 29 -2.07 12.72 -3.32
C ASP A 29 -0.89 12.37 -2.38
N GLN A 30 -0.91 11.16 -1.79
CA GLN A 30 0.10 10.68 -0.83
C GLN A 30 0.97 9.57 -1.42
N PRO A 31 2.31 9.62 -1.26
CA PRO A 31 3.20 8.56 -1.75
C PRO A 31 2.90 7.20 -1.13
N SER A 32 2.76 6.19 -1.98
CA SER A 32 2.59 4.79 -1.58
C SER A 32 3.83 3.95 -1.85
N CYS A 33 4.70 4.39 -2.74
CA CYS A 33 5.96 3.73 -3.09
C CYS A 33 7.13 4.52 -2.51
N LEU A 34 7.70 4.01 -1.42
CA LEU A 34 8.83 4.63 -0.74
C LEU A 34 10.16 4.24 -1.41
N SER A 35 10.99 5.24 -1.70
CA SER A 35 12.34 5.08 -2.23
C SER A 35 13.24 4.25 -1.31
N SER A 36 13.09 4.41 0.00
CA SER A 36 13.84 3.67 1.02
C SER A 36 13.61 2.15 0.99
N VAL A 37 12.47 1.70 0.47
CA VAL A 37 12.09 0.29 0.36
C VAL A 37 12.37 -0.26 -1.04
N THR A 38 12.16 0.56 -2.07
CA THR A 38 12.16 0.13 -3.48
C THR A 38 13.48 0.40 -4.22
N GLY A 39 14.35 1.26 -3.68
CA GLY A 39 15.55 1.73 -4.37
C GLY A 39 15.29 2.76 -5.46
N ALA A 40 14.06 3.29 -5.57
CA ALA A 40 13.74 4.39 -6.48
C ALA A 40 14.48 5.68 -6.09
N SER A 41 14.66 6.61 -7.05
CA SER A 41 15.34 7.89 -6.80
C SER A 41 14.56 8.85 -5.89
N ARG A 42 13.25 8.62 -5.70
CA ARG A 42 12.34 9.41 -4.86
C ARG A 42 11.08 8.63 -4.54
N ASP A 43 10.38 9.05 -3.50
CA ASP A 43 9.03 8.58 -3.21
C ASP A 43 8.08 8.98 -4.33
N ASN A 44 7.09 8.13 -4.62
CA ASN A 44 6.12 8.38 -5.66
C ASN A 44 4.75 7.78 -5.37
N ILE A 45 3.75 8.34 -6.04
CA ILE A 45 2.37 7.85 -6.06
C ILE A 45 2.26 6.90 -7.24
N GLY A 46 2.09 5.61 -6.96
CA GLY A 46 1.91 4.58 -7.98
C GLY A 46 0.44 4.40 -8.36
N GLY A 47 0.18 3.91 -9.57
CA GLY A 47 -1.16 3.57 -10.05
C GLY A 47 -1.74 4.56 -11.06
N MET A 48 -2.96 4.30 -11.51
CA MET A 48 -3.69 5.11 -12.48
C MET A 48 -5.18 5.11 -12.14
N LEU A 49 -5.80 6.28 -12.08
CA LEU A 49 -7.25 6.41 -11.93
C LEU A 49 -7.93 6.30 -13.29
N PHE A 50 -8.65 5.20 -13.50
CA PHE A 50 -9.54 5.06 -14.66
C PHE A 50 -10.93 5.60 -14.29
N LYS A 51 -11.37 6.68 -14.94
CA LYS A 51 -12.74 7.19 -14.85
C LYS A 51 -13.52 6.68 -16.06
N VAL A 52 -14.62 5.99 -15.81
CA VAL A 52 -15.60 5.57 -16.83
C VAL A 52 -16.54 6.72 -17.15
#